data_AF-A0A3S4JZS3-F1
#
_entry.id   AF-A0A3S4JZS3-F1
#
_cell.length_a   1.000
_cell.length_b   1.000
_cell.length_c   1.000
_cell.angle_alpha   90.00
_cell.angle_beta   90.00
_cell.angle_gamma   90.00
#
_symmetry.space_group_name_H-M   'P 1'
#
loop_
_entity.id
_entity.type
_entity.pdbx_description
1 polymer ?
#
loop_
_entity_poly.entity_id
_entity_poly.type
_entity_poly.pdbx_seq_one_letter_code
_entity_poly.pdbx_strand_id
1 'polypeptide(L)' 'MEHIIITQGRALVGLTEAPVELYAGDYICYPGDRPHIFQALEPDTLAVLVSEQN' A
#
# COMPACT_ATOMS: atom_id res chain seq x y z
N MET A 1 5.55 -9.73 -6.37
CA MET A 1 4.29 -9.06 -6.02
C MET A 1 4.50 -8.26 -4.76
N GLU A 2 3.88 -7.09 -4.61
CA GLU A 2 3.88 -6.34 -3.36
C GLU A 2 2.54 -6.53 -2.66
N HIS A 3 2.58 -6.98 -1.41
CA HIS A 3 1.40 -7.20 -0.57
C HIS A 3 1.44 -6.18 0.55
N ILE A 4 0.39 -5.36 0.69
CA ILE A 4 0.33 -4.30 1.69
C ILE A 4 -0.94 -4.42 2.49
N ILE A 5 -0.83 -4.36 3.82
CA ILE A 5 -1.95 -4.19 4.75
C ILE A 5 -1.71 -2.96 5.63
N ILE A 6 -2.70 -2.09 5.75
CA ILE A 6 -2.63 -0.95 6.68
C ILE A 6 -2.97 -1.46 8.09
N THR A 7 -2.10 -1.23 9.05
CA THR A 7 -2.32 -1.63 10.45
C THR A 7 -2.78 -0.47 11.34
N GLN A 8 -2.51 0.78 10.93
CA GLN A 8 -2.98 2.00 11.61
C GLN A 8 -3.04 3.17 10.63
N GLY A 9 -4.02 4.06 10.79
CA GLY A 9 -4.18 5.27 9.97
C GLY A 9 -4.75 4.95 8.58
N ARG A 10 -4.35 5.76 7.58
CA ARG A 10 -4.76 5.59 6.18
C ARG A 10 -3.68 6.06 5.21
N ALA A 11 -3.64 5.41 4.05
CA ALA A 11 -2.66 5.70 3.01
C ALA A 11 -3.28 5.60 1.61
N LEU A 12 -2.73 6.38 0.68
CA LEU A 12 -2.95 6.23 -0.75
C LEU A 12 -1.87 5.29 -1.31
N VAL A 13 -2.28 4.11 -1.76
CA VAL A 13 -1.37 3.01 -2.13
C VAL A 13 -1.82 2.36 -3.44
N GLY A 14 -0.85 1.97 -4.27
CA GLY A 14 -1.09 1.23 -5.51
C GLY A 14 -0.29 1.78 -6.69
N LEU A 15 -0.62 1.32 -7.90
CA LEU A 15 -0.02 1.82 -9.12
C LEU A 15 -0.29 3.33 -9.28
N THR A 16 0.66 4.11 -9.78
CA THR A 16 0.50 5.57 -9.92
C THR A 16 -0.68 5.98 -10.80
N GLU A 17 -1.07 5.12 -11.74
CA GLU A 17 -2.22 5.33 -12.65
C GLU A 17 -3.59 5.04 -12.01
N ALA A 18 -3.62 4.26 -10.93
CA ALA A 18 -4.83 3.81 -10.25
C ALA A 18 -4.57 3.57 -8.76
N PRO A 19 -4.18 4.61 -8.00
CA PRO A 19 -3.96 4.48 -6.58
C PRO A 19 -5.31 4.35 -5.85
N VAL A 20 -5.31 3.64 -4.73
CA VAL A 20 -6.49 3.40 -3.90
C VAL A 20 -6.23 3.91 -2.49
N GLU A 21 -7.21 4.58 -1.89
CA GLU A 21 -7.16 4.95 -0.47
C GLU A 21 -7.51 3.72 0.38
N LEU A 22 -6.62 3.40 1.33
CA LEU A 22 -6.73 2.25 2.23
C LEU A 22 -6.81 2.73 3.68
N TYR A 23 -7.67 2.09 4.46
CA TYR A 23 -7.84 2.28 5.90
C TYR A 23 -7.25 1.10 6.69
N ALA A 24 -7.11 1.25 8.01
CA ALA A 24 -6.67 0.16 8.87
C ALA A 24 -7.51 -1.11 8.69
N GLY A 25 -6.84 -2.23 8.41
CA GLY A 25 -7.43 -3.52 8.07
C GLY A 25 -7.54 -3.78 6.57
N ASP A 26 -7.46 -2.75 5.72
CA ASP A 26 -7.52 -2.91 4.27
C ASP A 26 -6.21 -3.46 3.71
N TYR A 27 -6.36 -4.22 2.63
CA TYR A 27 -5.29 -4.95 1.95
C TYR A 27 -5.30 -4.66 0.44
N ILE A 28 -4.12 -4.53 -0.15
CA ILE A 28 -3.91 -4.45 -1.60
C ILE A 28 -2.73 -5.32 -2.04
N CYS A 29 -2.76 -5.77 -3.30
CA CYS A 29 -1.63 -6.41 -3.94
C CYS A 29 -1.49 -5.97 -5.40
N TYR A 30 -0.25 -5.72 -5.84
CA TYR A 30 0.05 -5.27 -7.21
C TYR A 30 1.48 -5.68 -7.64
N PRO A 31 1.81 -5.60 -8.95
CA PRO A 31 3.15 -5.86 -9.44
C PRO A 31 4.16 -4.83 -8.91
N GLY A 32 5.22 -5.30 -8.24
CA GLY A 32 6.25 -4.44 -7.63
C GLY A 32 7.25 -3.83 -8.62
N ASP A 33 7.23 -4.30 -9.86
CA ASP A 33 8.07 -3.84 -10.97
C ASP A 33 7.44 -2.69 -11.78
N ARG A 34 6.28 -2.20 -11.35
CA ARG A 34 5.58 -1.07 -11.96
C ARG A 34 5.63 0.18 -11.06
N PRO A 35 5.59 1.41 -11.63
CA PRO A 35 5.53 2.63 -10.85
C PRO A 35 4.34 2.63 -9.88
N HIS A 36 4.63 2.84 -8.60
CA HIS A 36 3.64 2.83 -7.54
C HIS A 36 3.88 3.96 -6.55
N ILE A 37 2.82 4.31 -5.82
CA ILE A 37 2.83 5.30 -4.75
C ILE A 37 2.54 4.61 -3.42
N PHE A 38 3.18 5.12 -2.37
CA PHE A 38 2.87 4.83 -0.99
C PHE A 38 2.90 6.16 -0.23
N GLN A 39 1.72 6.76 -0.01
CA GLN A 39 1.61 8.05 0.66
C GLN A 39 0.73 7.93 1.89
N ALA A 40 1.30 8.17 3.07
CA ALA A 40 0.51 8.34 4.30
C ALA A 40 -0.37 9.60 4.17
N LEU A 41 -1.66 9.46 4.52
CA LEU A 41 -2.62 10.58 4.52
C LEU A 41 -2.90 11.10 5.93
N GLU A 42 -2.41 10.39 6.96
CA GLU A 42 -2.48 10.76 8.36
C GLU A 42 -1.13 10.53 9.05
N PRO A 43 -0.79 11.33 10.09
CA PRO A 43 0.34 11.05 10.96
C PRO A 43 0.26 9.65 11.57
N ASP A 44 1.41 9.07 11.88
CA ASP A 44 1.50 7.77 12.55
C ASP A 44 0.80 6.62 11.79
N THR A 45 0.64 6.74 10.46
CA THR A 45 0.15 5.65 9.60
C THR A 45 1.17 4.51 9.57
N LEU A 46 0.71 3.28 9.83
CA LEU A 46 1.52 2.07 9.83
C LEU A 46 0.97 1.07 8.80
N ALA A 47 1.87 0.38 8.13
CA ALA A 47 1.55 -0.70 7.21
C ALA A 47 2.59 -1.81 7.30
N VAL A 48 2.17 -3.02 6.97
CA VAL A 48 3.06 -4.14 6.69
C VAL A 48 3.13 -4.32 5.18
N LEU A 49 4.34 -4.36 4.65
CA LEU A 49 4.63 -4.66 3.25
C LEU A 49 5.40 -5.98 3.17
N VAL A 50 4.98 -6.86 2.25
CA VAL A 50 5.67 -8.10 1.91
C VAL A 50 5.94 -8.13 0.41
N SER A 51 7.22 -8.21 0.05
CA SER A 51 7.66 -8.39 -1.33
C SER A 51 7.85 -9.88 -1.61
N GLU A 52 7.03 -10.42 -2.50
CA GLU A 52 7.15 -11.79 -3.02
C GLU A 52 8.02 -11.78 -4.29
N GLN A 53 9.09 -12.58 -4.29
CA GLN A 53 9.98 -12.78 -5.44
C GLN A 53 10.04 -14.28 -5.76
N ASN A 54 9.83 -14.63 -7.03
CA ASN A 54 9.96 -15.99 -7.58
C ASN A 54 11.24 -16.12 -8.41
#